data_AF-A0A0F0DCU0-F1
#
_entry.id   AF-A0A0F0DCU0-F1
#
_cell.length_a   1.000
_cell.length_b   1.000
_cell.length_c   1.000
_cell.angle_alpha   90.00
_cell.angle_beta   90.00
_cell.angle_gamma   90.00
#
_symmetry.space_group_name_H-M   'P 1'
#
loop_
_entity.id
_entity.type
_entity.pdbx_description
1 polymer ?
#
loop_
_entity_poly.entity_id
_entity_poly.type
_entity_poly.pdbx_seq_one_letter_code
_entity_poly.pdbx_strand_id
1 'polypeptide(L)'
;MEFYRHPAGGWGALKSVAHQLLSQGIAAKGAKTMLSANQPDGFDCPGCAWPDRDHASTFEFCENGVKAVAAEATSRRTTPEFFAQHTVRELADWSDYALEDQGRLTHPMVYDAASDKYVPIEWDAAFALIAQHLRALPDPNQAIFYTSGRTSNEAAFLYQLFVRAYGTNNFPDCSNMCHEPSGTGMRGSIGVGKGTVTLDDFTKADAIFIFGQNPGTNHPRMLGELREASKRGAKIVSFNPLRERGLERFADPQSKIEMLTLGSTRISTEYHQVRIGGDLATVKGIIKHVIERDDVARSRGQPAIIDHAFIAQHTGGYDAFAADVRAESWATIEA
;
A
#
# COMPACT_ATOMS: atom_id res chain seq x y z
N MET A 1 -5.49 9.85 25.80
CA MET A 1 -5.25 9.94 24.36
C MET A 1 -6.02 11.14 23.83
N GLU A 2 -5.33 12.20 23.42
CA GLU A 2 -5.97 13.39 22.86
C GLU A 2 -6.28 13.13 21.38
N PHE A 3 -7.56 13.21 20.99
CA PHE A 3 -7.95 12.95 19.61
C PHE A 3 -7.48 14.08 18.70
N TYR A 4 -6.58 13.79 17.76
CA TYR A 4 -6.12 14.74 16.73
C TYR A 4 -7.33 15.34 15.99
N ARG A 5 -7.50 16.67 16.01
CA ARG A 5 -8.69 17.35 15.45
C ARG A 5 -8.48 18.02 14.10
N HIS A 6 -7.23 18.09 13.65
CA HIS A 6 -6.86 18.72 12.39
C HIS A 6 -7.16 17.80 11.20
N PRO A 7 -7.35 18.34 9.98
CA PRO A 7 -7.47 17.52 8.78
C PRO A 7 -6.17 16.73 8.52
N ALA A 8 -6.28 15.67 7.70
CA ALA A 8 -5.09 15.09 7.09
C ALA A 8 -4.50 16.10 6.08
N GLY A 9 -3.17 16.08 5.90
CA GLY A 9 -2.47 17.03 5.03
C GLY A 9 -2.22 18.40 5.68
N GLY A 10 -2.28 19.46 4.87
CA GLY A 10 -2.08 20.85 5.26
C GLY A 10 -0.75 21.15 5.98
N TRP A 11 -0.75 22.22 6.78
CA TRP A 11 0.44 22.70 7.52
C TRP A 11 1.01 21.67 8.50
N GLY A 12 0.16 20.82 9.09
CA GLY A 12 0.59 19.75 10.01
C GLY A 12 1.49 18.73 9.31
N ALA A 13 1.08 18.28 8.12
CA ALA A 13 1.89 17.36 7.30
C ALA A 13 3.22 17.99 6.88
N LEU A 14 3.23 19.25 6.44
CA LEU A 14 4.46 19.96 6.06
C LEU A 14 5.45 20.09 7.23
N LYS A 15 4.95 20.39 8.44
CA LYS A 15 5.77 20.44 9.65
C LYS A 15 6.40 19.09 9.98
N SER A 16 5.63 18.00 9.83
CA SER A 16 6.12 16.63 10.06
C SER A 16 7.23 16.28 9.08
N VAL A 17 7.03 16.56 7.78
CA VAL A 17 8.04 16.39 6.72
C VAL A 17 9.33 17.14 7.04
N ALA A 18 9.23 18.42 7.42
CA ALA A 18 10.41 19.22 7.78
C ALA A 18 11.17 18.63 8.98
N HIS A 19 10.46 18.14 10.00
CA HIS A 19 11.07 17.51 11.16
C HIS A 19 11.84 16.24 10.78
N GLN A 20 11.26 15.38 9.92
CA GLN A 20 11.89 14.14 9.46
C GLN A 20 13.18 14.43 8.67
N LEU A 21 13.15 15.39 7.73
CA LEU A 21 14.33 15.77 6.94
C LEU A 21 15.48 16.31 7.82
N LEU A 22 15.14 17.07 8.87
CA LEU A 22 16.13 17.58 9.83
C LEU A 22 16.72 16.45 10.68
N SER A 23 15.90 15.51 11.16
CA SER A 23 16.34 14.40 12.02
C SER A 23 17.34 13.45 11.33
N GLN A 24 17.26 13.33 10.00
CA GLN A 24 18.14 12.47 9.21
C GLN A 24 19.44 13.15 8.75
N GLY A 25 19.70 14.41 9.17
CA GLY A 25 20.95 15.11 8.90
C GLY A 25 21.19 15.48 7.41
N ILE A 26 20.14 15.45 6.59
CA ILE A 26 20.23 15.63 5.14
C ILE A 26 19.38 16.79 4.62
N ALA A 27 19.06 17.79 5.45
CA ALA A 27 18.10 18.84 5.11
C ALA A 27 18.29 19.45 3.70
N ALA A 28 19.54 19.73 3.27
CA ALA A 28 19.82 20.26 1.93
C ALA A 28 19.85 19.18 0.83
N LYS A 29 20.54 18.05 1.05
CA LYS A 29 20.68 16.97 0.05
C LYS A 29 19.37 16.21 -0.14
N GLY A 30 18.71 15.86 0.96
CA GLY A 30 17.38 15.26 1.00
C GLY A 30 16.34 16.14 0.33
N ALA A 31 16.30 17.45 0.63
CA ALA A 31 15.38 18.36 -0.08
C ALA A 31 15.66 18.39 -1.59
N LYS A 32 16.92 18.41 -2.03
CA LYS A 32 17.27 18.31 -3.46
C LYS A 32 16.82 16.98 -4.07
N THR A 33 17.01 15.86 -3.39
CA THR A 33 16.55 14.54 -3.86
C THR A 33 15.04 14.47 -3.93
N MET A 34 14.32 15.07 -2.97
CA MET A 34 12.85 15.15 -3.00
C MET A 34 12.32 15.94 -4.20
N LEU A 35 13.05 16.96 -4.68
CA LEU A 35 12.68 17.68 -5.91
C LEU A 35 12.78 16.82 -7.18
N SER A 36 13.50 15.70 -7.13
CA SER A 36 13.57 14.72 -8.22
C SER A 36 12.55 13.58 -8.06
N ALA A 37 11.78 13.53 -6.96
CA ALA A 37 10.76 12.51 -6.77
C ALA A 37 9.52 12.80 -7.63
N ASN A 38 9.00 11.78 -8.31
CA ASN A 38 7.84 11.81 -9.22
C ASN A 38 7.93 12.88 -10.33
N GLN A 39 9.15 13.20 -10.77
CA GLN A 39 9.40 14.08 -11.94
C GLN A 39 9.66 13.22 -13.19
N PRO A 40 9.51 13.76 -14.42
CA PRO A 40 9.63 12.97 -15.65
C PRO A 40 11.02 12.35 -15.83
N ASP A 41 12.06 13.12 -15.48
CA ASP A 41 13.46 12.69 -15.48
C ASP A 41 13.94 12.29 -14.07
N GLY A 42 13.00 11.95 -13.19
CA GLY A 42 13.20 11.70 -11.77
C GLY A 42 13.15 10.23 -11.40
N PHE A 43 12.66 9.96 -10.19
CA PHE A 43 12.39 8.60 -9.71
C PHE A 43 11.02 8.54 -9.02
N ASP A 44 10.35 7.39 -9.10
CA ASP A 44 9.08 7.19 -8.41
C ASP A 44 9.30 7.07 -6.91
N CYS A 45 8.51 7.83 -6.14
CA CYS A 45 8.58 7.80 -4.69
C CYS A 45 8.17 6.41 -4.17
N PRO A 46 9.06 5.69 -3.46
CA PRO A 46 8.80 4.31 -3.04
C PRO A 46 7.78 4.21 -1.89
N GLY A 47 7.32 5.34 -1.36
CA GLY A 47 6.43 5.39 -0.19
C GLY A 47 4.94 5.30 -0.51
N CYS A 48 4.54 5.26 -1.78
CA CYS A 48 3.13 5.25 -2.17
C CYS A 48 2.91 4.38 -3.41
N ALA A 49 2.05 3.37 -3.29
CA ALA A 49 1.66 2.47 -4.39
C ALA A 49 0.56 3.03 -5.29
N TRP A 50 0.05 4.23 -5.00
CA TRP A 50 -0.96 4.89 -5.82
C TRP A 50 -0.35 5.39 -7.13
N PRO A 51 -0.97 5.17 -8.30
CA PRO A 51 -0.41 5.64 -9.56
C PRO A 51 -0.36 7.18 -9.64
N ASP A 52 0.52 7.71 -10.47
CA ASP A 52 0.63 9.15 -10.73
C ASP A 52 -0.22 9.55 -11.95
N ARG A 53 -0.88 10.71 -11.87
CA ARG A 53 -1.78 11.19 -12.94
C ARG A 53 -1.05 11.74 -14.17
N ASP A 54 0.12 12.34 -13.97
CA ASP A 54 1.10 12.78 -14.98
C ASP A 54 2.33 13.34 -14.21
N HIS A 55 3.55 13.16 -14.74
CA HIS A 55 4.82 13.49 -14.07
C HIS A 55 5.12 15.01 -13.92
N ALA A 56 4.14 15.86 -13.64
CA ALA A 56 4.33 17.33 -13.70
C ALA A 56 4.08 18.08 -12.39
N SER A 57 3.68 17.40 -11.31
CA SER A 57 3.39 18.05 -10.03
C SER A 57 4.63 18.12 -9.14
N THR A 58 4.81 19.26 -8.46
CA THR A 58 6.03 19.60 -7.70
C THR A 58 6.06 19.02 -6.28
N PHE A 59 4.93 18.52 -5.77
CA PHE A 59 4.78 18.04 -4.38
C PHE A 59 3.84 16.83 -4.26
N GLU A 60 4.18 15.71 -4.89
CA GLU A 60 3.40 14.45 -4.88
C GLU A 60 3.96 13.37 -3.94
N PHE A 61 4.48 13.77 -2.78
CA PHE A 61 5.03 12.83 -1.80
C PHE A 61 4.41 13.02 -0.42
N CYS A 62 4.17 11.90 0.25
CA CYS A 62 3.67 11.87 1.61
C CYS A 62 4.79 11.86 2.64
N GLU A 63 4.44 11.97 3.92
CA GLU A 63 5.40 11.83 5.03
C GLU A 63 6.18 10.51 4.95
N ASN A 64 5.51 9.39 4.61
CA ASN A 64 6.17 8.09 4.47
C ASN A 64 7.12 8.06 3.26
N GLY A 65 6.75 8.73 2.17
CA GLY A 65 7.63 8.94 1.02
C GLY A 65 8.87 9.73 1.37
N VAL A 66 8.71 10.82 2.14
CA VAL A 66 9.83 11.62 2.66
C VAL A 66 10.73 10.78 3.56
N LYS A 67 10.16 10.01 4.49
CA LYS A 67 10.93 9.13 5.38
C LYS A 67 11.75 8.11 4.58
N ALA A 68 11.14 7.49 3.57
CA ALA A 68 11.82 6.51 2.73
C ALA A 68 12.99 7.13 1.95
N VAL A 69 12.76 8.27 1.28
CA VAL A 69 13.82 8.99 0.58
C VAL A 69 14.90 9.46 1.55
N ALA A 70 14.52 9.90 2.75
CA ALA A 70 15.46 10.36 3.74
C ALA A 70 16.34 9.22 4.31
N ALA A 71 15.75 8.06 4.54
CA ALA A 71 16.49 6.85 4.92
C ALA A 71 17.46 6.42 3.82
N GLU A 72 17.02 6.42 2.55
CA GLU A 72 17.89 6.09 1.42
C GLU A 72 19.05 7.08 1.24
N ALA A 73 18.77 8.38 1.40
CA ALA A 73 19.73 9.46 1.20
C ALA A 73 20.59 9.77 2.44
N THR A 74 20.40 9.06 3.55
CA THR A 74 21.08 9.28 4.82
C THR A 74 22.60 9.39 4.66
N SER A 75 23.24 10.23 5.46
CA SER A 75 24.72 10.32 5.52
C SER A 75 25.33 9.24 6.41
N ARG A 76 24.50 8.56 7.24
CA ARG A 76 24.96 7.55 8.19
C ARG A 76 25.36 6.25 7.49
N ARG A 77 26.39 5.60 8.02
CA ARG A 77 26.99 4.40 7.44
C ARG A 77 27.24 3.39 8.55
N THR A 78 26.75 2.19 8.33
CA THR A 78 27.06 1.03 9.14
C THR A 78 28.28 0.36 8.49
N THR A 79 29.45 0.65 9.05
CA THR A 79 30.75 0.19 8.54
C THR A 79 31.21 -1.09 9.25
N PRO A 80 32.27 -1.76 8.78
CA PRO A 80 32.83 -2.92 9.48
C PRO A 80 33.21 -2.62 10.94
N GLU A 81 33.63 -1.38 11.25
CA GLU A 81 33.96 -0.96 12.62
C GLU A 81 32.75 -0.99 13.56
N PHE A 82 31.54 -0.75 13.06
CA PHE A 82 30.31 -0.92 13.83
C PHE A 82 30.12 -2.39 14.21
N PHE A 83 30.20 -3.30 13.23
CA PHE A 83 30.03 -4.74 13.48
C PHE A 83 31.16 -5.34 14.31
N ALA A 84 32.36 -4.75 14.30
CA ALA A 84 33.44 -5.14 15.20
C ALA A 84 33.14 -4.82 16.67
N GLN A 85 32.30 -3.81 16.94
CA GLN A 85 31.94 -3.36 18.29
C GLN A 85 30.73 -4.09 18.87
N HIS A 86 29.83 -4.61 18.03
CA HIS A 86 28.57 -5.21 18.48
C HIS A 86 28.49 -6.71 18.18
N THR A 87 27.99 -7.48 19.14
CA THR A 87 27.64 -8.89 18.89
C THR A 87 26.30 -9.01 18.20
N VAL A 88 26.06 -10.08 17.44
CA VAL A 88 24.76 -10.32 16.81
C VAL A 88 23.67 -10.52 17.86
N ARG A 89 23.99 -11.18 18.98
CA ARG A 89 23.05 -11.32 20.11
C ARG A 89 22.63 -9.99 20.71
N GLU A 90 23.56 -9.06 20.88
CA GLU A 90 23.25 -7.70 21.34
C GLU A 90 22.34 -6.97 20.35
N LEU A 91 22.68 -7.01 19.06
CA LEU A 91 21.87 -6.36 18.01
C LEU A 91 20.46 -6.95 17.90
N ALA A 92 20.28 -8.23 18.23
CA ALA A 92 18.96 -8.89 18.22
C ALA A 92 17.99 -8.33 19.28
N ASP A 93 18.50 -7.68 20.33
CA ASP A 93 17.68 -7.03 21.36
C ASP A 93 17.33 -5.57 21.01
N TRP A 94 17.88 -5.04 19.91
CA TRP A 94 17.61 -3.67 19.48
C TRP A 94 16.29 -3.59 18.70
N SER A 95 15.60 -2.46 18.83
CA SER A 95 14.43 -2.19 17.99
C SER A 95 14.83 -1.99 16.52
N ASP A 96 13.96 -2.37 15.59
CA ASP A 96 14.14 -2.13 14.15
C ASP A 96 14.49 -0.66 13.84
N TYR A 97 13.85 0.28 14.54
CA TYR A 97 14.16 1.70 14.40
C TYR A 97 15.63 1.99 14.75
N ALA A 98 16.12 1.49 15.88
CA ALA A 98 17.49 1.70 16.33
C ALA A 98 18.53 1.07 15.39
N LEU A 99 18.21 -0.10 14.81
CA LEU A 99 19.03 -0.77 13.82
C LEU A 99 19.11 0.03 12.51
N GLU A 100 17.96 0.44 11.96
CA GLU A 100 17.88 1.26 10.74
C GLU A 100 18.59 2.61 10.93
N ASP A 101 18.51 3.19 12.14
CA ASP A 101 19.11 4.48 12.47
C ASP A 101 20.66 4.46 12.47
N GLN A 102 21.29 3.27 12.41
CA GLN A 102 22.75 3.14 12.22
C GLN A 102 23.20 3.47 10.78
N GLY A 103 22.26 3.47 9.82
CA GLY A 103 22.49 3.89 8.45
C GLY A 103 22.78 2.76 7.47
N ARG A 104 23.41 3.10 6.35
CA ARG A 104 23.55 2.19 5.20
C ARG A 104 24.68 1.19 5.38
N LEU A 105 24.41 -0.08 5.09
CA LEU A 105 25.45 -1.11 4.92
C LEU A 105 26.41 -0.71 3.79
N THR A 106 27.71 -0.91 4.01
CA THR A 106 28.77 -0.44 3.11
C THR A 106 29.64 -1.54 2.52
N HIS A 107 29.69 -2.70 3.19
CA HIS A 107 30.57 -3.81 2.83
C HIS A 107 29.80 -5.13 2.91
N PRO A 108 30.20 -6.16 2.14
CA PRO A 108 29.74 -7.51 2.40
C PRO A 108 30.27 -7.98 3.76
N MET A 109 29.42 -8.68 4.50
CA MET A 109 29.74 -9.19 5.83
C MET A 109 29.39 -10.68 5.90
N VAL A 110 30.08 -11.42 6.75
CA VAL A 110 29.80 -12.83 7.06
C VAL A 110 29.73 -13.01 8.57
N TYR A 111 28.81 -13.84 9.05
CA TYR A 111 28.69 -14.14 10.47
C TYR A 111 29.79 -15.12 10.91
N ASP A 112 30.52 -14.75 11.97
CA ASP A 112 31.46 -15.62 12.66
C ASP A 112 30.87 -16.05 14.02
N ALA A 113 30.54 -17.33 14.12
CA ALA A 113 29.95 -17.92 15.32
C ALA A 113 30.92 -17.95 16.52
N ALA A 114 32.24 -17.95 16.28
CA ALA A 114 33.21 -17.99 17.37
C ALA A 114 33.28 -16.66 18.13
N SER A 115 33.18 -15.54 17.41
CA SER A 115 33.15 -14.20 17.99
C SER A 115 31.74 -13.65 18.23
N ASP A 116 30.70 -14.30 17.69
CA ASP A 116 29.32 -13.83 17.65
C ASP A 116 29.18 -12.46 16.96
N LYS A 117 29.92 -12.24 15.87
CA LYS A 117 29.99 -10.95 15.16
C LYS A 117 29.91 -11.13 13.65
N TYR A 118 29.50 -10.06 12.97
CA TYR A 118 29.69 -9.94 11.54
C TYR A 118 31.11 -9.44 11.25
N VAL A 119 31.85 -10.16 10.41
CA VAL A 119 33.20 -9.79 9.96
C VAL A 119 33.19 -9.47 8.45
N PRO A 120 34.01 -8.52 7.97
CA PRO A 120 34.02 -8.15 6.56
C PRO A 120 34.49 -9.31 5.68
N ILE A 121 33.89 -9.42 4.50
CA ILE A 121 34.28 -10.38 3.46
C ILE A 121 34.27 -9.68 2.09
N GLU A 122 35.18 -10.05 1.21
CA GLU A 122 35.22 -9.51 -0.15
C GLU A 122 34.07 -10.04 -1.01
N TRP A 123 33.64 -9.27 -2.01
CA TRP A 123 32.51 -9.63 -2.88
C TRP A 123 32.68 -11.00 -3.55
N ASP A 124 33.85 -11.28 -4.13
CA ASP A 124 34.11 -12.57 -4.79
C ASP A 124 34.02 -13.74 -3.81
N ALA A 125 34.50 -13.55 -2.58
CA ALA A 125 34.44 -14.56 -1.52
C ALA A 125 32.99 -14.74 -1.01
N ALA A 126 32.21 -13.66 -0.92
CA ALA A 126 30.78 -13.74 -0.60
C ALA A 126 30.00 -14.54 -1.66
N PHE A 127 30.22 -14.27 -2.94
CA PHE A 127 29.60 -15.03 -4.03
C PHE A 127 30.03 -16.49 -4.03
N ALA A 128 31.32 -16.78 -3.81
CA ALA A 128 31.82 -18.14 -3.72
C ALA A 128 31.19 -18.91 -2.54
N LEU A 129 31.05 -18.27 -1.37
CA LEU A 129 30.41 -18.84 -0.20
C LEU A 129 28.93 -19.16 -0.46
N ILE A 130 28.17 -18.22 -1.01
CA ILE A 130 26.75 -18.44 -1.38
C ILE A 130 26.65 -19.61 -2.38
N ALA A 131 27.50 -19.62 -3.42
CA ALA A 131 27.50 -20.68 -4.43
C ALA A 131 27.85 -22.05 -3.83
N GLN A 132 28.80 -22.11 -2.89
CA GLN A 132 29.16 -23.34 -2.19
C GLN A 132 27.95 -23.93 -1.45
N HIS A 133 27.23 -23.11 -0.67
CA HIS A 133 26.05 -23.57 0.06
C HIS A 133 24.92 -24.01 -0.88
N LEU A 134 24.63 -23.23 -1.93
CA LEU A 134 23.59 -23.59 -2.89
C LEU A 134 23.91 -24.89 -3.65
N ARG A 135 25.18 -25.13 -4.03
CA ARG A 135 25.58 -26.38 -4.71
C ARG A 135 25.59 -27.59 -3.79
N ALA A 136 25.74 -27.38 -2.48
CA ALA A 136 25.75 -28.45 -1.50
C ALA A 136 24.35 -28.96 -1.13
N LEU A 137 23.28 -28.24 -1.51
CA LEU A 137 21.91 -28.67 -1.25
C LEU A 137 21.57 -29.92 -2.09
N PRO A 138 21.07 -31.01 -1.47
CA PRO A 138 20.66 -32.22 -2.19
C PRO A 138 19.51 -32.03 -3.18
N ASP A 139 18.65 -31.03 -2.94
CA ASP A 139 17.51 -30.65 -3.78
C ASP A 139 17.43 -29.13 -3.82
N PRO A 140 17.34 -28.47 -5.00
CA PRO A 140 17.20 -27.02 -5.09
C PRO A 140 15.98 -26.46 -4.35
N ASN A 141 14.94 -27.27 -4.10
CA ASN A 141 13.78 -26.87 -3.31
C ASN A 141 14.04 -26.78 -1.79
N GLN A 142 15.26 -27.04 -1.33
CA GLN A 142 15.68 -26.73 0.04
C GLN A 142 16.13 -25.27 0.19
N ALA A 143 16.29 -24.53 -0.91
CA ALA A 143 16.54 -23.09 -0.89
C ALA A 143 15.23 -22.29 -0.97
N ILE A 144 15.24 -21.10 -0.35
CA ILE A 144 14.17 -20.11 -0.44
C ILE A 144 14.78 -18.80 -0.89
N PHE A 145 14.17 -18.19 -1.91
CA PHE A 145 14.62 -16.94 -2.51
C PHE A 145 13.53 -15.88 -2.39
N TYR A 146 13.60 -15.08 -1.33
CA TYR A 146 12.59 -14.05 -1.06
C TYR A 146 12.88 -12.77 -1.85
N THR A 147 11.85 -12.21 -2.49
CA THR A 147 11.95 -10.89 -3.16
C THR A 147 11.06 -9.83 -2.50
N SER A 148 11.55 -8.59 -2.49
CA SER A 148 10.82 -7.42 -2.04
C SER A 148 10.11 -6.74 -3.20
N GLY A 149 8.91 -6.20 -2.95
CA GLY A 149 8.18 -5.33 -3.89
C GLY A 149 8.81 -3.95 -4.07
N ARG A 150 9.87 -3.63 -3.31
CA ARG A 150 10.70 -2.43 -3.51
C ARG A 150 11.87 -2.66 -4.47
N THR A 151 12.15 -3.91 -4.84
CA THR A 151 13.16 -4.22 -5.85
C THR A 151 12.66 -3.78 -7.23
N SER A 152 13.56 -3.27 -8.08
CA SER A 152 13.17 -2.87 -9.44
C SER A 152 12.69 -4.07 -10.26
N ASN A 153 11.88 -3.81 -11.28
CA ASN A 153 11.36 -4.86 -12.17
C ASN A 153 12.49 -5.62 -12.88
N GLU A 154 13.56 -4.93 -13.28
CA GLU A 154 14.72 -5.51 -13.95
C GLU A 154 15.51 -6.43 -13.01
N ALA A 155 15.77 -5.97 -11.79
CA ALA A 155 16.47 -6.77 -10.78
C ALA A 155 15.63 -7.99 -10.39
N ALA A 156 14.32 -7.82 -10.18
CA ALA A 156 13.40 -8.92 -9.92
C ALA A 156 13.35 -9.93 -11.08
N PHE A 157 13.39 -9.44 -12.33
CA PHE A 157 13.43 -10.28 -13.52
C PHE A 157 14.72 -11.11 -13.61
N LEU A 158 15.88 -10.51 -13.36
CA LEU A 158 17.15 -11.25 -13.35
C LEU A 158 17.21 -12.24 -12.18
N TYR A 159 16.71 -11.85 -11.02
CA TYR A 159 16.70 -12.69 -9.82
C TYR A 159 15.82 -13.93 -10.01
N GLN A 160 14.59 -13.79 -10.51
CA GLN A 160 13.74 -14.96 -10.79
C GLN A 160 14.34 -15.90 -11.84
N LEU A 161 15.04 -15.34 -12.85
CA LEU A 161 15.65 -16.13 -13.91
C LEU A 161 16.78 -16.98 -13.33
N PHE A 162 17.62 -16.38 -12.49
CA PHE A 162 18.67 -17.09 -11.76
C PHE A 162 18.09 -18.21 -10.89
N VAL A 163 17.05 -17.95 -10.10
CA VAL A 163 16.46 -18.96 -9.20
C VAL A 163 15.82 -20.12 -9.98
N ARG A 164 15.13 -19.83 -11.06
CA ARG A 164 14.55 -20.86 -11.93
C ARG A 164 15.62 -21.67 -12.66
N ALA A 165 16.72 -21.03 -13.06
CA ALA A 165 17.89 -21.71 -13.63
C ALA A 165 18.64 -22.56 -12.58
N TYR A 166 18.63 -22.15 -11.31
CA TYR A 166 19.12 -22.96 -10.19
C TYR A 166 18.29 -24.22 -9.96
N GLY A 167 17.01 -24.21 -10.36
CA GLY A 167 16.17 -25.41 -10.45
C GLY A 167 15.00 -25.46 -9.47
N THR A 168 14.60 -24.32 -8.89
CA THR A 168 13.44 -24.23 -7.99
C THR A 168 12.49 -23.11 -8.36
N ASN A 169 11.24 -23.23 -7.89
CA ASN A 169 10.23 -22.17 -7.89
C ASN A 169 9.93 -21.67 -6.46
N ASN A 170 10.73 -22.02 -5.45
CA ASN A 170 10.60 -21.54 -4.07
C ASN A 170 10.97 -20.06 -3.96
N PHE A 171 10.05 -19.22 -4.41
CA PHE A 171 10.24 -17.80 -4.61
C PHE A 171 9.09 -17.02 -3.95
N PRO A 172 8.97 -17.05 -2.61
CA PRO A 172 7.99 -16.24 -1.92
C PRO A 172 8.31 -14.77 -2.12
N ASP A 173 7.28 -13.94 -2.19
CA ASP A 173 7.42 -12.51 -2.36
C ASP A 173 6.53 -11.76 -1.36
N CYS A 174 6.86 -10.49 -1.10
CA CYS A 174 6.10 -9.71 -0.10
C CYS A 174 4.61 -9.55 -0.45
N SER A 175 4.22 -9.72 -1.73
CA SER A 175 2.82 -9.65 -2.17
C SER A 175 1.99 -10.85 -1.72
N ASN A 176 2.62 -11.99 -1.39
CA ASN A 176 1.94 -13.12 -0.74
C ASN A 176 1.23 -12.66 0.56
N MET A 177 1.88 -11.78 1.32
CA MET A 177 1.32 -11.22 2.55
C MET A 177 0.42 -9.99 2.32
N CYS A 178 0.31 -9.50 1.07
CA CYS A 178 -0.35 -8.23 0.77
C CYS A 178 -1.58 -8.41 -0.13
N HIS A 179 -1.39 -8.79 -1.40
CA HIS A 179 -2.42 -8.77 -2.43
C HIS A 179 -2.81 -10.15 -2.97
N GLU A 180 -2.18 -11.24 -2.48
CA GLU A 180 -2.53 -12.60 -2.91
C GLU A 180 -4.01 -12.96 -2.69
N PRO A 181 -4.68 -12.58 -1.58
CA PRO A 181 -6.11 -12.81 -1.42
C PRO A 181 -6.95 -12.12 -2.51
N SER A 182 -6.64 -10.85 -2.82
CA SER A 182 -7.31 -10.11 -3.90
C SER A 182 -7.03 -10.74 -5.26
N GLY A 183 -5.79 -11.13 -5.53
CA GLY A 183 -5.40 -11.78 -6.79
C GLY A 183 -6.14 -13.11 -7.01
N THR A 184 -6.29 -13.91 -5.96
CA THR A 184 -7.03 -15.18 -6.00
C THR A 184 -8.52 -14.95 -6.23
N GLY A 185 -9.15 -14.07 -5.44
CA GLY A 185 -10.57 -13.76 -5.56
C GLY A 185 -10.93 -13.16 -6.93
N MET A 186 -10.17 -12.17 -7.40
CA MET A 186 -10.46 -11.49 -8.67
C MET A 186 -10.20 -12.39 -9.88
N ARG A 187 -9.19 -13.27 -9.86
CA ARG A 187 -9.00 -14.26 -10.95
C ARG A 187 -10.21 -15.20 -11.06
N GLY A 188 -10.76 -15.65 -9.94
CA GLY A 188 -11.96 -16.48 -9.91
C GLY A 188 -13.21 -15.74 -10.40
N SER A 189 -13.36 -14.46 -10.07
CA SER A 189 -14.56 -13.68 -10.39
C SER A 189 -14.55 -13.04 -11.79
N ILE A 190 -13.42 -12.48 -12.21
CA ILE A 190 -13.31 -11.66 -13.44
C ILE A 190 -12.10 -12.03 -14.32
N GLY A 191 -11.37 -13.11 -14.00
CA GLY A 191 -10.26 -13.61 -14.81
C GLY A 191 -8.93 -12.85 -14.68
N VAL A 192 -8.91 -11.72 -13.98
CA VAL A 192 -7.71 -10.88 -13.79
C VAL A 192 -7.48 -10.59 -12.30
N GLY A 193 -6.23 -10.71 -11.85
CA GLY A 193 -5.84 -10.48 -10.45
C GLY A 193 -5.41 -9.05 -10.12
N LYS A 194 -5.84 -8.08 -10.94
CA LYS A 194 -5.42 -6.67 -10.88
C LYS A 194 -6.62 -5.76 -11.10
N GLY A 195 -6.51 -4.51 -10.67
CA GLY A 195 -7.53 -3.48 -10.93
C GLY A 195 -7.82 -3.32 -12.42
N THR A 196 -9.09 -3.23 -12.77
CA THR A 196 -9.59 -3.05 -14.16
C THR A 196 -9.97 -1.61 -14.48
N VAL A 197 -9.68 -0.69 -13.56
CA VAL A 197 -10.00 0.74 -13.65
C VAL A 197 -8.72 1.56 -13.61
N THR A 198 -8.82 2.79 -14.09
CA THR A 198 -7.75 3.78 -14.18
C THR A 198 -7.99 4.94 -13.23
N LEU A 199 -6.98 5.80 -13.03
CA LEU A 199 -7.15 7.03 -12.24
C LEU A 199 -8.17 8.00 -12.83
N ASP A 200 -8.39 7.95 -14.15
CA ASP A 200 -9.37 8.80 -14.80
C ASP A 200 -10.80 8.40 -14.41
N ASP A 201 -11.04 7.15 -14.01
CA ASP A 201 -12.37 6.74 -13.56
C ASP A 201 -12.81 7.45 -12.27
N PHE A 202 -11.87 7.93 -11.44
CA PHE A 202 -12.19 8.81 -10.31
C PHE A 202 -12.75 10.17 -10.75
N THR A 203 -12.49 10.63 -11.98
CA THR A 203 -13.08 11.88 -12.50
C THR A 203 -14.53 11.69 -12.96
N LYS A 204 -14.94 10.45 -13.20
CA LYS A 204 -16.24 10.08 -13.77
C LYS A 204 -17.18 9.45 -12.75
N ALA A 205 -16.64 8.85 -11.68
CA ALA A 205 -17.43 8.13 -10.69
C ALA A 205 -18.44 9.06 -9.99
N ASP A 206 -19.70 8.61 -9.95
CA ASP A 206 -20.78 9.21 -9.15
C ASP A 206 -20.75 8.72 -7.69
N ALA A 207 -20.22 7.52 -7.46
CA ALA A 207 -20.06 6.93 -6.15
C ALA A 207 -18.74 6.16 -6.03
N ILE A 208 -18.09 6.26 -4.87
CA ILE A 208 -16.83 5.60 -4.55
C ILE A 208 -16.99 4.90 -3.20
N PHE A 209 -16.81 3.59 -3.19
CA PHE A 209 -16.90 2.75 -2.00
C PHE A 209 -15.50 2.36 -1.54
N ILE A 210 -15.15 2.69 -0.30
CA ILE A 210 -13.81 2.47 0.26
C ILE A 210 -13.92 1.46 1.39
N PHE A 211 -13.33 0.27 1.24
CA PHE A 211 -13.35 -0.79 2.24
C PHE A 211 -11.95 -0.98 2.84
N GLY A 212 -11.83 -0.80 4.16
CA GLY A 212 -10.62 -1.15 4.92
C GLY A 212 -9.35 -0.37 4.54
N GLN A 213 -9.45 0.74 3.82
CA GLN A 213 -8.29 1.53 3.41
C GLN A 213 -8.02 2.72 4.34
N ASN A 214 -6.74 3.08 4.46
CA ASN A 214 -6.28 4.32 5.08
C ASN A 214 -5.44 5.14 4.08
N PRO A 215 -6.06 5.87 3.14
CA PRO A 215 -5.32 6.67 2.19
C PRO A 215 -4.49 7.78 2.84
N GLY A 216 -4.84 8.25 4.05
CA GLY A 216 -4.08 9.32 4.71
C GLY A 216 -2.65 8.97 5.10
N THR A 217 -2.36 7.69 5.30
CA THR A 217 -1.02 7.19 5.66
C THR A 217 -0.42 6.34 4.56
N ASN A 218 -1.23 5.52 3.88
CA ASN A 218 -0.74 4.51 2.94
C ASN A 218 -0.76 4.98 1.48
N HIS A 219 -1.74 5.81 1.10
CA HIS A 219 -1.90 6.29 -0.28
C HIS A 219 -2.26 7.79 -0.36
N PRO A 220 -1.44 8.73 0.16
CA PRO A 220 -1.92 10.10 0.35
C PRO A 220 -2.25 10.85 -0.94
N ARG A 221 -1.69 10.42 -2.09
CA ARG A 221 -2.10 10.92 -3.41
C ARG A 221 -3.57 10.62 -3.73
N MET A 222 -4.10 9.50 -3.26
CA MET A 222 -5.52 9.17 -3.37
C MET A 222 -6.40 10.22 -2.68
N LEU A 223 -5.92 10.92 -1.64
CA LEU A 223 -6.72 11.97 -0.98
C LEU A 223 -6.99 13.16 -1.91
N GLY A 224 -6.08 13.48 -2.83
CA GLY A 224 -6.32 14.46 -3.89
C GLY A 224 -7.49 14.01 -4.79
N GLU A 225 -7.49 12.73 -5.18
CA GLU A 225 -8.55 12.15 -5.99
C GLU A 225 -9.92 12.16 -5.33
N LEU A 226 -9.95 11.73 -4.07
CA LEU A 226 -11.17 11.74 -3.27
C LEU A 226 -11.67 13.16 -3.00
N ARG A 227 -10.76 14.13 -2.87
CA ARG A 227 -11.14 15.54 -2.73
C ARG A 227 -11.80 16.08 -3.99
N GLU A 228 -11.24 15.82 -5.17
CA GLU A 228 -11.84 16.27 -6.43
C GLU A 228 -13.19 15.60 -6.67
N ALA A 229 -13.30 14.30 -6.41
CA ALA A 229 -14.56 13.58 -6.49
C ALA A 229 -15.61 14.16 -5.51
N SER A 230 -15.22 14.45 -4.27
CA SER A 230 -16.11 15.07 -3.27
C SER A 230 -16.58 16.46 -3.69
N LYS A 231 -15.68 17.31 -4.20
CA LYS A 231 -16.02 18.66 -4.70
C LYS A 231 -16.96 18.62 -5.90
N ARG A 232 -16.84 17.61 -6.77
CA ARG A 232 -17.77 17.34 -7.87
C ARG A 232 -19.15 16.87 -7.39
N GLY A 233 -19.24 16.37 -6.15
CA GLY A 233 -20.47 15.89 -5.54
C GLY A 233 -20.64 14.37 -5.56
N ALA A 234 -19.58 13.61 -5.89
CA ALA A 234 -19.60 12.16 -5.86
C ALA A 234 -19.86 11.64 -4.42
N LYS A 235 -20.62 10.55 -4.30
CA LYS A 235 -20.91 9.90 -3.02
C LYS A 235 -19.75 9.01 -2.60
N ILE A 236 -19.00 9.46 -1.61
CA ILE A 236 -17.90 8.67 -1.04
C ILE A 236 -18.38 7.98 0.23
N VAL A 237 -18.38 6.64 0.23
CA VAL A 237 -18.84 5.81 1.35
C VAL A 237 -17.67 4.99 1.87
N SER A 238 -17.27 5.21 3.11
CA SER A 238 -16.14 4.53 3.74
C SER A 238 -16.59 3.49 4.76
N PHE A 239 -16.00 2.30 4.70
CA PHE A 239 -16.19 1.20 5.65
C PHE A 239 -14.86 0.87 6.29
N ASN A 240 -14.70 1.18 7.56
CA ASN A 240 -13.47 0.91 8.30
C ASN A 240 -13.76 0.85 9.80
N PRO A 241 -13.32 -0.19 10.53
CA PRO A 241 -13.48 -0.23 11.99
C PRO A 241 -12.89 1.01 12.69
N LEU A 242 -11.79 1.56 12.16
CA LEU A 242 -11.13 2.75 12.68
C LEU A 242 -11.53 3.98 11.88
N ARG A 243 -11.74 5.12 12.56
CA ARG A 243 -11.99 6.41 11.90
C ARG A 243 -10.68 7.06 11.46
N GLU A 244 -10.42 6.93 10.17
CA GLU A 244 -9.24 7.51 9.54
C GLU A 244 -9.44 8.97 9.16
N ARG A 245 -8.59 9.87 9.66
CA ARG A 245 -8.73 11.31 9.44
C ARG A 245 -8.72 11.69 7.96
N GLY A 246 -7.91 11.02 7.14
CA GLY A 246 -7.86 11.24 5.69
C GLY A 246 -9.18 10.95 4.97
N LEU A 247 -9.96 10.00 5.48
CA LEU A 247 -11.28 9.67 4.93
C LEU A 247 -12.39 10.58 5.44
N GLU A 248 -12.14 11.37 6.48
CA GLU A 248 -13.10 12.33 7.01
C GLU A 248 -12.91 13.71 6.41
N ARG A 249 -11.68 14.24 6.51
CA ARG A 249 -11.32 15.60 6.11
C ARG A 249 -9.89 15.68 5.62
N PHE A 250 -9.71 16.28 4.45
CA PHE A 250 -8.40 16.51 3.84
C PHE A 250 -8.21 18.00 3.53
N ALA A 251 -7.04 18.53 3.88
CA ALA A 251 -6.57 19.83 3.45
C ALA A 251 -5.43 19.60 2.46
N ASP A 252 -5.66 19.98 1.21
CA ASP A 252 -4.69 19.81 0.15
C ASP A 252 -3.52 20.81 0.32
N PRO A 253 -2.28 20.35 0.59
CA PRO A 253 -1.13 21.24 0.74
C PRO A 253 -0.83 22.09 -0.51
N GLN A 254 -1.27 21.65 -1.69
CA GLN A 254 -1.08 22.37 -2.94
C GLN A 254 -2.16 23.44 -3.18
N SER A 255 -3.28 23.37 -2.45
CA SER A 255 -4.36 24.34 -2.55
C SER A 255 -4.05 25.61 -1.76
N LYS A 256 -3.61 26.66 -2.46
CA LYS A 256 -3.34 27.99 -1.86
C LYS A 256 -4.51 28.50 -1.02
N ILE A 257 -5.75 28.31 -1.49
CA ILE A 257 -6.96 28.76 -0.79
C ILE A 257 -7.15 27.98 0.51
N GLU A 258 -7.08 26.65 0.49
CA GLU A 258 -7.24 25.84 1.71
C GLU A 258 -6.11 26.12 2.71
N MET A 259 -4.88 26.31 2.23
CA MET A 259 -3.72 26.64 3.06
C MET A 259 -3.84 28.02 3.73
N LEU A 260 -4.33 29.04 3.00
CA LEU A 260 -4.53 30.39 3.53
C LEU A 260 -5.72 30.48 4.48
N THR A 261 -6.81 29.77 4.18
CA THR A 261 -8.06 29.82 4.96
C THR A 261 -8.10 28.81 6.11
N LEU A 262 -7.05 27.97 6.24
CA LEU A 262 -7.07 26.78 7.11
C LEU A 262 -8.28 25.88 6.84
N GLY A 263 -8.72 25.88 5.58
CA GLY A 263 -9.87 25.12 5.08
C GLY A 263 -9.55 23.65 4.89
N SER A 264 -10.59 22.84 4.72
CA SER A 264 -10.47 21.43 4.35
C SER A 264 -11.74 20.97 3.65
N THR A 265 -11.61 19.93 2.83
CA THR A 265 -12.72 19.27 2.17
C THR A 265 -13.16 18.07 3.01
N ARG A 266 -14.48 17.93 3.23
CA ARG A 266 -15.05 16.69 3.76
C ARG A 266 -14.92 15.61 2.70
N ILE A 267 -14.30 14.49 3.03
CA ILE A 267 -14.07 13.40 2.07
C ILE A 267 -15.27 12.46 2.03
N SER A 268 -15.48 11.64 3.07
CA SER A 268 -16.60 10.70 3.08
C SER A 268 -17.93 11.42 3.29
N THR A 269 -18.88 11.13 2.41
CA THR A 269 -20.30 11.46 2.61
C THR A 269 -20.85 10.61 3.75
N GLU A 270 -20.51 9.32 3.77
CA GLU A 270 -20.90 8.38 4.82
C GLU A 270 -19.70 7.60 5.34
N TYR A 271 -19.67 7.34 6.65
CA TYR A 271 -18.60 6.60 7.31
C TYR A 271 -19.20 5.54 8.22
N HIS A 272 -18.98 4.28 7.88
CA HIS A 272 -19.53 3.13 8.57
C HIS A 272 -18.41 2.38 9.31
N GLN A 273 -18.45 2.43 10.64
CA GLN A 273 -17.52 1.67 11.49
C GLN A 273 -18.01 0.24 11.66
N VAL A 274 -17.71 -0.58 10.66
CA VAL A 274 -18.02 -2.02 10.70
C VAL A 274 -17.21 -2.72 11.79
N ARG A 275 -17.76 -3.76 12.40
CA ARG A 275 -17.00 -4.63 13.32
C ARG A 275 -15.91 -5.37 12.53
N ILE A 276 -14.84 -5.78 13.22
CA ILE A 276 -13.79 -6.60 12.62
C ILE A 276 -14.43 -7.88 12.07
N GLY A 277 -14.23 -8.15 10.77
CA GLY A 277 -14.85 -9.27 10.04
C GLY A 277 -16.31 -9.04 9.60
N GLY A 278 -16.89 -7.87 9.85
CA GLY A 278 -18.27 -7.52 9.46
C GLY A 278 -18.41 -6.94 8.05
N ASP A 279 -17.31 -6.83 7.31
CA ASP A 279 -17.26 -6.36 5.92
C ASP A 279 -18.03 -7.29 4.96
N LEU A 280 -17.90 -8.61 5.13
CA LEU A 280 -18.68 -9.58 4.33
C LEU A 280 -20.19 -9.42 4.53
N ALA A 281 -20.62 -9.27 5.79
CA ALA A 281 -22.04 -9.04 6.11
C ALA A 281 -22.52 -7.71 5.52
N THR A 282 -21.68 -6.66 5.60
CA THR A 282 -21.97 -5.35 5.01
C THR A 282 -22.17 -5.44 3.50
N VAL A 283 -21.27 -6.13 2.78
CA VAL A 283 -21.38 -6.33 1.33
C VAL A 283 -22.61 -7.17 0.99
N LYS A 284 -22.87 -8.27 1.71
CA LYS A 284 -24.08 -9.10 1.50
C LYS A 284 -25.35 -8.29 1.73
N GLY A 285 -25.38 -7.42 2.75
CA GLY A 285 -26.47 -6.49 3.03
C GLY A 285 -26.70 -5.49 1.92
N ILE A 286 -25.65 -4.87 1.38
CA ILE A 286 -25.77 -3.96 0.22
C ILE A 286 -26.38 -4.69 -0.98
N ILE A 287 -25.89 -5.89 -1.28
CA ILE A 287 -26.39 -6.71 -2.40
C ILE A 287 -27.85 -7.08 -2.18
N LYS A 288 -28.20 -7.55 -0.97
CA LYS A 288 -29.57 -7.91 -0.58
C LYS A 288 -30.51 -6.73 -0.75
N HIS A 289 -30.12 -5.55 -0.27
CA HIS A 289 -30.92 -4.35 -0.41
C HIS A 289 -31.17 -3.99 -1.88
N VAL A 290 -30.14 -4.06 -2.72
CA VAL A 290 -30.26 -3.77 -4.17
C VAL A 290 -31.21 -4.77 -4.85
N ILE A 291 -31.11 -6.07 -4.52
CA ILE A 291 -32.00 -7.11 -5.05
C ILE A 291 -33.45 -6.88 -4.60
N GLU A 292 -33.69 -6.66 -3.30
CA GLU A 292 -35.04 -6.44 -2.76
C GLU A 292 -35.68 -5.18 -3.36
N ARG A 293 -34.89 -4.12 -3.55
CA ARG A 293 -35.33 -2.88 -4.21
C ARG A 293 -35.69 -3.11 -5.68
N ASP A 294 -34.89 -3.90 -6.40
CA ASP A 294 -35.15 -4.26 -7.79
C ASP A 294 -36.42 -5.11 -7.93
N ASP A 295 -36.62 -6.11 -7.06
CA ASP A 295 -37.82 -6.95 -7.01
C ASP A 295 -39.09 -6.09 -6.82
N VAL A 296 -39.02 -5.09 -5.91
CA VAL A 296 -40.12 -4.14 -5.69
C VAL A 296 -40.36 -3.24 -6.91
N ALA A 297 -39.30 -2.72 -7.54
CA ALA A 297 -39.43 -1.88 -8.74
C ALA A 297 -40.09 -2.66 -9.87
N ARG A 298 -39.64 -3.88 -10.14
CA ARG A 298 -40.16 -4.76 -11.19
C ARG A 298 -41.60 -5.18 -10.94
N SER A 299 -41.97 -5.53 -9.70
CA SER A 299 -43.37 -5.88 -9.36
C SER A 299 -44.34 -4.70 -9.53
N ARG A 300 -43.83 -3.46 -9.53
CA ARG A 300 -44.60 -2.24 -9.77
C ARG A 300 -44.52 -1.72 -11.22
N GLY A 301 -43.83 -2.44 -12.11
CA GLY A 301 -43.60 -2.00 -13.49
C GLY A 301 -42.72 -0.74 -13.60
N GLN A 302 -41.90 -0.47 -12.59
CA GLN A 302 -40.92 0.62 -12.60
C GLN A 302 -39.62 0.17 -13.30
N PRO A 303 -38.76 1.11 -13.74
CA PRO A 303 -37.45 0.76 -14.27
C PRO A 303 -36.66 -0.13 -13.31
N ALA A 304 -36.02 -1.16 -13.84
CA ALA A 304 -35.14 -2.03 -13.07
C ALA A 304 -33.97 -1.21 -12.50
N ILE A 305 -33.54 -1.58 -11.29
CA ILE A 305 -32.38 -0.99 -10.62
C ILE A 305 -31.13 -1.77 -10.99
N ILE A 306 -31.26 -3.09 -11.15
CA ILE A 306 -30.18 -3.97 -11.59
C ILE A 306 -30.15 -4.02 -13.13
N ASP A 307 -28.95 -3.98 -13.70
CA ASP A 307 -28.74 -4.23 -15.12
C ASP A 307 -28.83 -5.74 -15.44
N HIS A 308 -30.06 -6.21 -15.62
CA HIS A 308 -30.33 -7.62 -15.94
C HIS A 308 -29.77 -8.05 -17.30
N ALA A 309 -29.62 -7.12 -18.25
CA ALA A 309 -29.07 -7.43 -19.57
C ALA A 309 -27.57 -7.74 -19.45
N PHE A 310 -26.82 -6.91 -18.71
CA PHE A 310 -25.43 -7.16 -18.41
C PHE A 310 -25.24 -8.49 -17.69
N ILE A 311 -26.04 -8.76 -16.65
CA ILE A 311 -25.97 -10.02 -15.88
C ILE A 311 -26.19 -11.23 -16.78
N ALA A 312 -27.23 -11.22 -17.62
CA ALA A 312 -27.55 -12.33 -18.50
C ALA A 312 -26.45 -12.59 -19.55
N GLN A 313 -25.77 -11.53 -20.03
CA GLN A 313 -24.77 -11.64 -21.08
C GLN A 313 -23.36 -11.93 -20.57
N HIS A 314 -23.00 -11.42 -19.38
CA HIS A 314 -21.61 -11.35 -18.93
C HIS A 314 -21.32 -12.05 -17.61
N THR A 315 -22.31 -12.70 -16.98
CA THR A 315 -22.12 -13.37 -15.68
C THR A 315 -22.67 -14.80 -15.70
N GLY A 316 -22.30 -15.58 -14.69
CA GLY A 316 -22.82 -16.93 -14.46
C GLY A 316 -23.21 -17.13 -12.99
N GLY A 317 -24.21 -17.98 -12.74
CA GLY A 317 -24.63 -18.34 -11.39
C GLY A 317 -25.46 -17.28 -10.64
N TYR A 318 -25.93 -16.23 -11.31
CA TYR A 318 -26.70 -15.14 -10.69
C TYR A 318 -27.93 -15.65 -9.93
N ASP A 319 -28.75 -16.52 -10.53
CA ASP A 319 -30.01 -16.95 -9.91
C ASP A 319 -29.79 -17.68 -8.58
N ALA A 320 -28.80 -18.59 -8.54
CA ALA A 320 -28.42 -19.30 -7.33
C ALA A 320 -27.86 -18.35 -6.27
N PHE A 321 -26.99 -17.43 -6.68
CA PHE A 321 -26.43 -16.39 -5.81
C PHE A 321 -27.52 -15.47 -5.22
N ALA A 322 -28.42 -14.97 -6.06
CA ALA A 322 -29.50 -14.09 -5.64
C ALA A 322 -30.51 -14.82 -4.73
N ALA A 323 -30.76 -16.11 -4.95
CA ALA A 323 -31.58 -16.93 -4.06
C ALA A 323 -30.93 -17.08 -2.68
N ASP A 324 -29.62 -17.34 -2.60
CA ASP A 324 -28.87 -17.39 -1.32
C ASP A 324 -28.97 -16.06 -0.56
N VAL A 325 -28.72 -14.94 -1.25
CA VAL A 325 -28.77 -13.60 -0.65
C VAL A 325 -30.19 -13.26 -0.17
N ARG A 326 -31.24 -13.66 -0.90
CA ARG A 326 -32.62 -13.47 -0.47
C ARG A 326 -32.96 -14.30 0.77
N ALA A 327 -32.45 -15.53 0.87
CA ALA A 327 -32.69 -16.43 1.99
C ALA A 327 -32.01 -15.96 3.29
N GLU A 328 -30.91 -15.22 3.20
CA GLU A 328 -30.24 -14.65 4.37
C GLU A 328 -31.12 -13.61 5.07
N SER A 329 -31.23 -13.72 6.40
CA SER A 329 -32.06 -12.81 7.18
C SER A 329 -31.33 -11.48 7.46
N TRP A 330 -32.07 -10.37 7.50
CA TRP A 330 -31.51 -9.08 7.95
C TRP A 330 -30.96 -9.16 9.38
N ALA A 331 -31.60 -9.94 10.26
CA ALA A 331 -31.12 -10.15 11.62
C ALA A 331 -29.73 -10.83 11.66
N THR A 332 -29.42 -11.73 10.72
CA THR A 332 -28.07 -12.31 10.60
C THR A 332 -27.07 -11.27 10.12
N ILE A 333 -27.45 -10.48 9.11
CA ILE A 333 -26.57 -9.49 8.47
C ILE A 333 -26.22 -8.34 9.43
N GLU A 334 -27.18 -7.93 10.27
CA GLU A 334 -27.04 -6.81 11.20
C GLU A 334 -26.51 -7.20 12.59
N ALA A 335 -26.31 -8.51 12.85
CA ALA A 335 -25.93 -9.06 14.17
C ALA A 335 -24.58 -8.53 14.70
#